data_AF-A0A0Q9SD68-F1
#
_entry.id   AF-A0A0Q9SD68-F1
#
_cell.length_a   1.000
_cell.length_b   1.000
_cell.length_c   1.000
_cell.angle_alpha   90.00
_cell.angle_beta   90.00
_cell.angle_gamma   90.00
#
_symmetry.space_group_name_H-M   'P 1'
#
loop_
_entity.id
_entity.type
_entity.pdbx_description
1 polymer ?
#
loop_
_entity_poly.entity_id
_entity_poly.type
_entity_poly.pdbx_seq_one_letter_code
_entity_poly.pdbx_strand_id
1 'polypeptide(L)'
;MTGEGTQPGGQEVKANSWATGSNPEVNSVYLRLLQAHPAIKGHVVNFGSGSADVESLAGQAEGLIAQNPQPELVLIATLDADIACPATQGDFATYGQAIGKVLGELSTKMPGSRFFITTQISTPSRDAAVYSRSERASVGGTGPCAFLDPRGNLVPKELTRLEAAIAGFKTELTKACSETDRCSTDQTGQGWTMRRSDYSDDLNHLNLSGQARWAEYVWGLLQKAKLVPAP
;
A
#
# COMPACT_ATOMS: atom_id res chain seq x y z
N MET A 1 -4.38 -1.45 3.72
CA MET A 1 -5.23 -0.22 3.74
C MET A 1 -6.32 -0.32 4.81
N THR A 2 -5.97 -0.91 5.95
CA THR A 2 -6.93 -1.44 6.93
C THR A 2 -7.11 -0.53 8.14
N GLY A 3 -6.24 0.47 8.32
CA GLY A 3 -6.15 1.24 9.57
C GLY A 3 -5.52 0.44 10.72
N GLU A 4 -4.91 -0.70 10.43
CA GLU A 4 -4.09 -1.45 11.38
C GLU A 4 -2.95 -0.57 11.92
N GLY A 5 -2.57 -0.78 13.18
CA GLY A 5 -1.60 0.06 13.90
C GLY A 5 -2.19 1.33 14.52
N THR A 6 -3.49 1.62 14.33
CA THR A 6 -4.12 2.84 14.88
C THR A 6 -4.80 2.64 16.24
N GLN A 7 -4.92 1.40 16.70
CA GLN A 7 -5.42 1.03 18.02
C GLN A 7 -4.55 -0.08 18.64
N PRO A 8 -4.56 -0.23 19.98
CA PRO A 8 -3.85 -1.32 20.65
C PRO A 8 -4.26 -2.69 20.12
N GLY A 9 -3.29 -3.60 20.05
CA GLY A 9 -3.53 -5.00 19.66
C GLY A 9 -3.51 -5.26 18.15
N GLY A 10 -3.17 -4.27 17.31
CA GLY A 10 -2.94 -4.49 15.87
C GLY A 10 -4.20 -4.90 15.10
N GLN A 11 -5.39 -4.57 15.59
CA GLN A 11 -6.62 -4.89 14.87
C GLN A 11 -6.84 -3.94 13.70
N GLU A 12 -7.51 -4.42 12.66
CA GLU A 12 -7.97 -3.56 11.57
C GLU A 12 -9.02 -2.57 12.07
N VAL A 13 -8.80 -1.29 11.81
CA VAL A 13 -9.77 -0.22 12.10
C VAL A 13 -10.03 0.54 10.82
N LYS A 14 -10.89 0.00 9.94
CA LYS A 14 -11.09 0.56 8.59
C LYS A 14 -11.51 2.03 8.61
N ALA A 15 -12.20 2.47 9.65
CA ALA A 15 -12.54 3.88 9.90
C ALA A 15 -11.31 4.80 10.03
N ASN A 16 -10.15 4.28 10.42
CA ASN A 16 -8.89 5.01 10.51
C ASN A 16 -7.97 4.79 9.30
N SER A 17 -8.44 4.10 8.24
CA SER A 17 -7.62 3.87 7.06
C SER A 17 -7.38 5.16 6.26
N TRP A 18 -6.17 5.36 5.77
CA TRP A 18 -5.79 6.49 4.91
C TRP A 18 -6.63 6.61 3.64
N ALA A 19 -7.18 5.49 3.16
CA ALA A 19 -7.89 5.42 1.88
C ALA A 19 -9.39 5.68 2.02
N THR A 20 -10.07 4.94 2.90
CA THR A 20 -11.55 4.90 2.96
C THR A 20 -12.11 5.26 4.32
N GLY A 21 -11.24 5.58 5.29
CA GLY A 21 -11.64 5.82 6.67
C GLY A 21 -12.59 7.01 6.83
N SER A 22 -13.47 6.91 7.82
CA SER A 22 -14.42 7.95 8.21
C SER A 22 -13.92 8.81 9.39
N ASN A 23 -12.75 8.52 9.96
CA ASN A 23 -12.16 9.32 11.04
C ASN A 23 -11.65 10.67 10.48
N PRO A 24 -12.19 11.82 10.95
CA PRO A 24 -11.78 13.13 10.47
C PRO A 24 -10.31 13.48 10.79
N GLU A 25 -9.70 12.87 11.81
CA GLU A 25 -8.29 13.09 12.15
C GLU A 25 -7.34 12.52 11.09
N VAL A 26 -7.78 11.48 10.36
CA VAL A 26 -7.03 10.92 9.23
C VAL A 26 -7.25 11.76 7.98
N ASN A 27 -8.45 12.32 7.80
CA ASN A 27 -8.86 13.00 6.58
C ASN A 27 -8.47 12.19 5.33
N SER A 28 -9.01 10.97 5.28
CA SER A 28 -8.71 9.97 4.26
C SER A 28 -8.96 10.48 2.82
N VAL A 29 -8.46 9.75 1.82
CA VAL A 29 -8.79 10.02 0.42
C VAL A 29 -10.31 10.10 0.21
N TYR A 30 -11.07 9.20 0.82
CA TYR A 30 -12.54 9.23 0.77
C TYR A 30 -13.12 10.52 1.35
N LEU A 31 -12.67 10.98 2.53
CA LEU A 31 -13.19 12.21 3.13
C LEU A 31 -12.85 13.45 2.30
N ARG A 32 -11.66 13.47 1.68
CA ARG A 32 -11.26 14.55 0.75
C ARG A 32 -12.12 14.55 -0.52
N LEU A 33 -12.42 13.37 -1.08
CA LEU A 33 -13.36 13.26 -2.19
C LEU A 33 -14.77 13.69 -1.78
N LEU A 34 -15.24 13.27 -0.61
CA LEU A 34 -16.58 13.58 -0.12
C LEU A 34 -16.80 15.08 0.06
N GLN A 35 -15.75 15.82 0.45
CA GLN A 35 -15.80 17.27 0.55
C GLN A 35 -16.03 17.94 -0.82
N ALA A 36 -15.40 17.43 -1.88
CA ALA A 36 -15.58 17.93 -3.25
C ALA A 36 -16.86 17.39 -3.91
N HIS A 37 -17.30 16.19 -3.52
CA HIS A 37 -18.37 15.42 -4.16
C HIS A 37 -19.36 14.88 -3.12
N PRO A 38 -20.24 15.71 -2.51
CA PRO A 38 -21.11 15.28 -1.42
C PRO A 38 -22.04 14.11 -1.76
N ALA A 39 -22.33 13.89 -3.05
CA ALA A 39 -23.17 12.81 -3.54
C ALA A 39 -22.58 11.41 -3.27
N ILE A 40 -21.27 11.28 -3.02
CA ILE A 40 -20.64 9.98 -2.74
C ILE A 40 -20.79 9.55 -1.26
N LYS A 41 -21.58 10.27 -0.46
CA LYS A 41 -21.79 9.93 0.96
C LYS A 41 -22.32 8.51 1.11
N GLY A 42 -21.62 7.67 1.87
CA GLY A 42 -21.97 6.26 2.05
C GLY A 42 -21.59 5.35 0.86
N HIS A 43 -21.08 5.90 -0.25
CA HIS A 43 -20.66 5.15 -1.43
C HIS A 43 -19.14 4.87 -1.39
N VAL A 44 -18.72 4.14 -0.36
CA VAL A 44 -17.34 3.70 -0.18
C VAL A 44 -17.30 2.25 0.30
N VAL A 45 -16.38 1.46 -0.25
CA VAL A 45 -16.16 0.07 0.14
C VAL A 45 -14.67 -0.17 0.38
N ASN A 46 -14.35 -1.06 1.32
CA ASN A 46 -12.96 -1.41 1.63
C ASN A 46 -12.83 -2.93 1.81
N PHE A 47 -12.30 -3.57 0.78
CA PHE A 47 -12.00 -4.99 0.76
C PHE A 47 -10.61 -5.35 1.30
N GLY A 48 -9.78 -4.35 1.62
CA GLY A 48 -8.44 -4.60 2.14
C GLY A 48 -8.48 -5.35 3.47
N SER A 49 -7.50 -6.24 3.64
CA SER A 49 -7.25 -7.00 4.86
C SER A 49 -5.75 -7.02 5.19
N GLY A 50 -5.42 -7.27 6.45
CA GLY A 50 -4.05 -7.49 6.92
C GLY A 50 -3.45 -8.71 6.25
N SER A 51 -2.15 -8.66 5.98
CA SER A 51 -1.39 -9.74 5.33
C SER A 51 -1.94 -10.22 3.98
N ALA A 52 -2.74 -9.39 3.29
CA ALA A 52 -3.24 -9.72 1.97
C ALA A 52 -2.10 -9.79 0.95
N ASP A 53 -1.93 -10.96 0.33
CA ASP A 53 -1.07 -11.23 -0.80
C ASP A 53 -1.82 -11.09 -2.14
N VAL A 54 -1.17 -11.42 -3.25
CA VAL A 54 -1.78 -11.33 -4.57
C VAL A 54 -2.98 -12.28 -4.77
N GLU A 55 -3.03 -13.41 -4.07
CA GLU A 55 -4.19 -14.32 -4.10
C GLU A 55 -5.39 -13.69 -3.39
N SER A 56 -5.14 -13.09 -2.23
CA SER A 56 -6.15 -12.31 -1.49
C SER A 56 -6.68 -11.16 -2.34
N LEU A 57 -5.79 -10.46 -3.09
CA LEU A 57 -6.18 -9.39 -4.00
C LEU A 57 -7.14 -9.87 -5.09
N ALA A 58 -6.96 -11.08 -5.63
CA ALA A 58 -7.88 -11.64 -6.62
C ALA A 58 -9.29 -11.81 -6.04
N GLY A 59 -9.41 -12.36 -4.82
CA GLY A 59 -10.70 -12.46 -4.13
C GLY A 59 -11.32 -11.09 -3.81
N GLN A 60 -10.51 -10.11 -3.43
CA GLN A 60 -10.97 -8.73 -3.22
C GLN A 60 -11.48 -8.10 -4.52
N ALA A 61 -10.85 -8.39 -5.66
CA ALA A 61 -11.26 -7.91 -6.97
C ALA A 61 -12.63 -8.48 -7.38
N GLU A 62 -12.89 -9.76 -7.12
CA GLU A 62 -14.21 -10.37 -7.36
C GLU A 62 -15.32 -9.66 -6.55
N GLY A 63 -15.06 -9.41 -5.26
CA GLY A 63 -15.99 -8.66 -4.39
C GLY A 63 -16.25 -7.23 -4.87
N LEU A 64 -15.23 -6.58 -5.43
CA LEU A 64 -15.33 -5.24 -6.01
C LEU A 64 -16.12 -5.24 -7.34
N ILE A 65 -15.87 -6.21 -8.22
CA ILE A 65 -16.60 -6.36 -9.50
C ILE A 65 -18.09 -6.56 -9.27
N ALA A 66 -18.45 -7.26 -8.19
CA ALA A 66 -19.84 -7.51 -7.80
C ALA A 66 -20.58 -6.27 -7.25
N GLN A 67 -19.89 -5.15 -6.99
CA GLN A 67 -20.54 -3.93 -6.52
C GLN A 67 -21.42 -3.30 -7.60
N ASN A 68 -22.58 -2.77 -7.18
CA ASN A 68 -23.46 -2.01 -8.05
C ASN A 68 -23.99 -0.77 -7.30
N PRO A 69 -23.65 0.46 -7.73
CA PRO A 69 -22.74 0.77 -8.84
C PRO A 69 -21.29 0.38 -8.53
N GLN A 70 -20.50 0.14 -9.58
CA GLN A 70 -19.05 -0.06 -9.47
C GLN A 70 -18.35 1.26 -9.14
N PRO A 71 -17.31 1.27 -8.28
CA PRO A 71 -16.58 2.49 -7.94
C PRO A 71 -15.82 3.09 -9.13
N GLU A 72 -15.88 4.41 -9.31
CA GLU A 72 -15.12 5.12 -10.35
C GLU A 72 -13.61 5.20 -10.06
N LEU A 73 -13.22 5.18 -8.78
CA LEU A 73 -11.83 5.20 -8.34
C LEU A 73 -11.58 3.98 -7.46
N VAL A 74 -10.55 3.22 -7.82
CA VAL A 74 -10.11 2.03 -7.11
C VAL A 74 -8.67 2.23 -6.67
N LEU A 75 -8.44 2.18 -5.37
CA LEU A 75 -7.11 2.29 -4.78
C LEU A 75 -6.63 0.89 -4.37
N ILE A 76 -5.43 0.51 -4.81
CA ILE A 76 -4.84 -0.81 -4.57
C ILE A 76 -3.51 -0.62 -3.84
N ALA A 77 -3.31 -1.34 -2.74
CA ALA A 77 -2.02 -1.47 -2.09
C ALA A 77 -1.75 -2.96 -1.92
N THR A 78 -0.79 -3.46 -2.68
CA THR A 78 -0.40 -4.86 -2.77
C THR A 78 1.09 -4.86 -3.04
N LEU A 79 1.86 -5.63 -2.28
CA LEU A 79 3.29 -5.96 -2.49
C LEU A 79 3.87 -6.54 -1.19
N ASP A 80 3.55 -5.94 -0.03
CA ASP A 80 4.28 -6.21 1.22
C ASP A 80 4.24 -7.70 1.63
N ALA A 81 3.07 -8.35 1.55
CA ALA A 81 2.91 -9.76 1.92
C ALA A 81 3.54 -10.75 0.93
N ASP A 82 3.79 -10.30 -0.31
CA ASP A 82 4.38 -11.11 -1.38
C ASP A 82 5.93 -11.10 -1.36
N ILE A 83 6.54 -10.17 -0.62
CA ILE A 83 8.02 -10.08 -0.55
C ILE A 83 8.59 -11.32 0.15
N ALA A 84 9.39 -12.08 -0.60
CA ALA A 84 10.18 -13.19 -0.07
C ALA A 84 11.69 -12.95 -0.23
N CYS A 85 12.51 -13.58 0.62
CA CYS A 85 13.96 -13.61 0.46
C CYS A 85 14.50 -15.02 0.70
N PRO A 86 15.46 -15.50 -0.11
CA PRO A 86 15.85 -14.91 -1.40
C PRO A 86 14.70 -15.00 -2.41
N ALA A 87 14.51 -13.95 -3.20
CA ALA A 87 13.63 -13.98 -4.37
C ALA A 87 14.45 -14.21 -5.64
N THR A 88 13.81 -14.86 -6.61
CA THR A 88 14.35 -15.19 -7.92
C THR A 88 13.57 -14.46 -9.01
N GLN A 89 14.09 -14.49 -10.25
CA GLN A 89 13.35 -13.98 -11.41
C GLN A 89 12.02 -14.73 -11.63
N GLY A 90 11.94 -16.01 -11.23
CA GLY A 90 10.70 -16.78 -11.29
C GLY A 90 9.63 -16.20 -10.36
N ASP A 91 10.00 -15.85 -9.12
CA ASP A 91 9.08 -15.29 -8.13
C ASP A 91 8.51 -13.94 -8.59
N PHE A 92 9.37 -13.07 -9.15
CA PHE A 92 8.93 -11.80 -9.72
C PHE A 92 7.96 -12.02 -10.88
N ALA A 93 8.30 -12.92 -11.82
CA ALA A 93 7.44 -13.21 -12.97
C ALA A 93 6.08 -13.79 -12.56
N THR A 94 6.05 -14.69 -11.58
CA THR A 94 4.80 -15.25 -11.03
C THR A 94 3.93 -14.15 -10.43
N TYR A 95 4.51 -13.27 -9.61
CA TYR A 95 3.78 -12.12 -9.05
C TYR A 95 3.27 -11.17 -10.15
N GLY A 96 4.11 -10.83 -11.13
CA GLY A 96 3.73 -9.97 -12.26
C GLY A 96 2.56 -10.53 -13.07
N GLN A 97 2.57 -11.84 -13.35
CA GLN A 97 1.47 -12.52 -14.03
C GLN A 97 0.17 -12.48 -13.21
N ALA A 98 0.26 -12.71 -11.90
CA ALA A 98 -0.90 -12.70 -11.02
C ALA A 98 -1.53 -11.29 -10.94
N ILE A 99 -0.71 -10.24 -10.77
CA ILE A 99 -1.17 -8.85 -10.81
C ILE A 99 -1.78 -8.51 -12.17
N GLY A 100 -1.11 -8.87 -13.27
CA GLY A 100 -1.60 -8.62 -14.62
C GLY A 100 -2.96 -9.26 -14.88
N LYS A 101 -3.18 -10.49 -14.39
CA LYS A 101 -4.49 -11.15 -14.47
C LYS A 101 -5.56 -10.36 -13.73
N VAL A 102 -5.32 -9.99 -12.47
CA VAL A 102 -6.29 -9.26 -11.65
C VAL A 102 -6.64 -7.90 -12.28
N LEU A 103 -5.63 -7.15 -12.71
CA LEU A 103 -5.83 -5.85 -13.35
C LEU A 103 -6.56 -5.96 -14.70
N GLY A 104 -6.27 -7.01 -15.48
CA GLY A 104 -6.98 -7.30 -16.72
C GLY A 104 -8.46 -7.61 -16.50
N GLU A 105 -8.79 -8.41 -15.48
CA GLU A 105 -10.18 -8.71 -15.08
C GLU A 105 -10.90 -7.45 -14.60
N LEU A 106 -10.29 -6.66 -13.71
CA LEU A 106 -10.84 -5.40 -13.24
C LEU A 106 -11.09 -4.42 -14.39
N SER A 107 -10.10 -4.21 -15.27
CA SER A 107 -10.23 -3.29 -16.40
C SER A 107 -11.35 -3.69 -17.36
N THR A 108 -11.48 -5.00 -17.63
CA THR A 108 -12.52 -5.57 -18.51
C THR A 108 -13.92 -5.46 -17.90
N LYS A 109 -14.06 -5.79 -16.62
CA LYS A 109 -15.36 -5.88 -15.94
C LYS A 109 -15.82 -4.55 -15.35
N MET A 110 -14.91 -3.59 -15.21
CA MET A 110 -15.17 -2.26 -14.68
C MET A 110 -14.68 -1.17 -15.65
N PRO A 111 -15.28 -1.05 -16.85
CA PRO A 111 -14.81 -0.15 -17.91
C PRO A 111 -14.92 1.35 -17.57
N GLY A 112 -15.65 1.72 -16.50
CA GLY A 112 -15.73 3.09 -15.99
C GLY A 112 -14.73 3.44 -14.88
N SER A 113 -14.05 2.45 -14.29
CA SER A 113 -13.18 2.65 -13.13
C SER A 113 -11.78 3.14 -13.51
N ARG A 114 -11.11 3.84 -12.60
CA ARG A 114 -9.69 4.20 -12.72
C ARG A 114 -8.94 3.60 -11.55
N PHE A 115 -7.79 3.00 -11.83
CA PHE A 115 -7.01 2.26 -10.84
C PHE A 115 -5.79 3.06 -10.43
N PHE A 116 -5.55 3.16 -9.13
CA PHE A 116 -4.33 3.75 -8.59
C PHE A 116 -3.66 2.75 -7.65
N ILE A 117 -2.43 2.37 -7.95
CA ILE A 117 -1.67 1.39 -7.18
C ILE A 117 -0.58 2.11 -6.39
N THR A 118 -0.53 1.87 -5.07
CA THR A 118 0.63 2.24 -4.25
C THR A 118 1.63 1.11 -4.26
N THR A 119 2.89 1.38 -4.61
CA THR A 119 3.92 0.34 -4.73
C THR A 119 4.60 0.05 -3.39
N GLN A 120 4.89 1.07 -2.59
CA GLN A 120 5.33 0.94 -1.20
C GLN A 120 5.32 2.30 -0.50
N ILE A 121 5.10 2.31 0.83
CA ILE A 121 5.10 3.56 1.62
C ILE A 121 6.52 4.06 1.91
N SER A 122 7.48 3.14 2.13
CA SER A 122 8.87 3.44 2.49
C SER A 122 9.82 2.35 1.98
N THR A 123 11.12 2.45 2.30
CA THR A 123 12.13 1.42 2.01
C THR A 123 12.82 0.98 3.30
N PRO A 124 13.36 -0.26 3.36
CA PRO A 124 14.08 -0.75 4.55
C PRO A 124 15.19 0.20 5.05
N SER A 125 15.97 0.77 4.14
CA SER A 125 16.99 1.77 4.48
C SER A 125 16.42 3.05 5.11
N ARG A 126 15.30 3.56 4.59
CA ARG A 126 14.63 4.76 5.10
C ARG A 126 14.01 4.50 6.48
N ASP A 127 13.42 3.32 6.67
CA ASP A 127 12.82 2.95 7.94
C ASP A 127 13.88 2.75 9.04
N ALA A 128 14.97 2.04 8.73
CA ALA A 128 16.10 1.91 9.65
C ALA A 128 16.70 3.26 10.07
N ALA A 129 16.67 4.26 9.19
CA ALA A 129 17.24 5.58 9.46
C ALA A 129 16.41 6.39 10.47
N VAL A 130 15.10 6.14 10.58
CA VAL A 130 14.24 6.84 11.53
C VAL A 130 14.09 6.10 12.87
N TYR A 131 14.55 4.85 12.95
CA TYR A 131 14.45 4.04 14.17
C TYR A 131 15.69 4.15 15.05
N SER A 132 15.47 4.29 16.36
CA SER A 132 16.53 4.11 17.36
C SER A 132 17.10 2.68 17.29
N ARG A 133 18.27 2.47 17.89
CA ARG A 133 18.88 1.13 17.91
C ARG A 133 18.02 0.11 18.68
N SER A 134 17.38 0.53 19.77
CA SER A 134 16.49 -0.34 20.56
C SER A 134 15.25 -0.74 19.79
N GLU A 135 14.67 0.19 19.03
CA GLU A 135 13.54 -0.08 18.13
C GLU A 135 13.94 -1.02 16.99
N ARG A 136 15.11 -0.81 16.39
CA ARG A 136 15.64 -1.76 15.40
C ARG A 136 15.84 -3.16 15.98
N ALA A 137 16.22 -3.27 17.25
CA ALA A 137 16.41 -4.56 17.90
C ALA A 137 15.07 -5.29 18.14
N SER A 138 13.95 -4.58 18.36
CA SER A 138 12.65 -5.22 18.58
C SER A 138 12.03 -5.83 17.34
N VAL A 139 12.44 -5.40 16.14
CA VAL A 139 12.03 -5.97 14.84
C VAL A 139 13.16 -6.70 14.12
N GLY A 140 14.32 -6.85 14.77
CA GLY A 140 15.48 -7.54 14.22
C GLY A 140 15.29 -9.06 14.16
N GLY A 141 16.00 -9.70 13.23
CA GLY A 141 15.90 -11.15 13.02
C GLY A 141 17.19 -11.75 12.46
N THR A 142 17.14 -13.04 12.11
CA THR A 142 18.29 -13.79 11.55
C THR A 142 18.00 -14.41 10.18
N GLY A 143 16.80 -14.18 9.65
CA GLY A 143 16.37 -14.73 8.36
C GLY A 143 16.94 -13.97 7.17
N PRO A 144 16.75 -14.50 5.94
CA PRO A 144 17.26 -13.90 4.71
C PRO A 144 16.61 -12.56 4.31
N CYS A 145 15.50 -12.17 4.94
CA CYS A 145 14.93 -10.82 4.81
C CYS A 145 15.29 -9.91 5.99
N ALA A 146 15.99 -10.42 7.02
CA ALA A 146 16.27 -9.65 8.22
C ALA A 146 17.43 -8.67 7.99
N PHE A 147 17.10 -7.49 7.45
CA PHE A 147 18.06 -6.40 7.24
C PHE A 147 18.55 -5.75 8.55
N LEU A 148 17.93 -6.09 9.68
CA LEU A 148 18.32 -5.74 11.04
C LEU A 148 18.61 -7.02 11.84
N ASP A 149 19.75 -7.06 12.54
CA ASP A 149 20.06 -8.15 13.46
C ASP A 149 19.29 -8.00 14.80
N PRO A 150 19.25 -9.03 15.67
CA PRO A 150 18.57 -8.95 16.97
C PRO A 150 19.15 -7.91 17.94
N ARG A 151 20.26 -7.24 17.59
CA ARG A 151 20.89 -6.15 18.35
C ARG A 151 20.62 -4.78 17.72
N GLY A 152 19.77 -4.73 16.68
CA GLY A 152 19.38 -3.52 15.96
C GLY A 152 20.45 -2.96 15.02
N ASN A 153 21.49 -3.74 14.69
CA ASN A 153 22.48 -3.34 13.70
C ASN A 153 21.97 -3.67 12.30
N LEU A 154 22.29 -2.82 11.33
CA LEU A 154 22.07 -3.16 9.92
C LEU A 154 22.92 -4.36 9.53
N VAL A 155 22.34 -5.27 8.76
CA VAL A 155 23.06 -6.38 8.13
C VAL A 155 23.16 -6.06 6.64
N PRO A 156 24.29 -5.50 6.15
CA PRO A 156 24.35 -4.92 4.80
C PRO A 156 23.94 -5.89 3.68
N LYS A 157 24.37 -7.16 3.79
CA LYS A 157 24.02 -8.22 2.82
C LYS A 157 22.50 -8.45 2.74
N GLU A 158 21.82 -8.43 3.88
CA GLU A 158 20.39 -8.70 3.99
C GLU A 158 19.57 -7.46 3.60
N LEU A 159 20.06 -6.26 3.93
CA LEU A 159 19.50 -5.00 3.43
C LEU A 159 19.52 -4.96 1.90
N THR A 160 20.69 -5.19 1.29
CA THR A 160 20.82 -5.23 -0.17
C THR A 160 19.92 -6.30 -0.79
N ARG A 161 19.79 -7.47 -0.16
CA ARG A 161 18.91 -8.53 -0.64
C ARG A 161 17.44 -8.12 -0.60
N LEU A 162 16.97 -7.60 0.53
CA LEU A 162 15.57 -7.20 0.69
C LEU A 162 15.22 -6.05 -0.26
N GLU A 163 16.07 -5.03 -0.36
CA GLU A 163 15.84 -3.93 -1.30
C GLU A 163 15.83 -4.39 -2.77
N ALA A 164 16.68 -5.35 -3.14
CA ALA A 164 16.65 -5.95 -4.47
C ALA A 164 15.37 -6.76 -4.73
N ALA A 165 14.90 -7.52 -3.73
CA ALA A 165 13.64 -8.27 -3.84
C ALA A 165 12.45 -7.31 -4.03
N ILE A 166 12.34 -6.28 -3.18
CA ILE A 166 11.33 -5.22 -3.28
C ILE A 166 11.36 -4.56 -4.66
N ALA A 167 12.55 -4.22 -5.16
CA ALA A 167 12.70 -3.60 -6.47
C ALA A 167 12.22 -4.51 -7.61
N GLY A 168 12.46 -5.82 -7.51
CA GLY A 168 11.95 -6.82 -8.46
C GLY A 168 10.42 -6.86 -8.50
N PHE A 169 9.77 -7.06 -7.35
CA PHE A 169 8.30 -7.06 -7.25
C PHE A 169 7.68 -5.73 -7.70
N LYS A 170 8.27 -4.60 -7.30
CA LYS A 170 7.81 -3.27 -7.71
C LYS A 170 7.92 -3.06 -9.22
N THR A 171 8.94 -3.61 -9.87
CA THR A 171 9.11 -3.53 -11.32
C THR A 171 7.96 -4.25 -12.03
N GLU A 172 7.64 -5.47 -11.61
CA GLU A 172 6.54 -6.26 -12.18
C GLU A 172 5.16 -5.63 -11.90
N LEU A 173 4.94 -5.10 -10.69
CA LEU A 173 3.72 -4.34 -10.35
C LEU A 173 3.54 -3.12 -11.26
N THR A 174 4.60 -2.36 -11.47
CA THR A 174 4.60 -1.15 -12.29
C THR A 174 4.37 -1.49 -13.76
N LYS A 175 5.01 -2.56 -14.25
CA LYS A 175 4.83 -3.05 -15.61
C LYS A 175 3.38 -3.47 -15.86
N ALA A 176 2.81 -4.32 -15.01
CA ALA A 176 1.43 -4.77 -15.14
C ALA A 176 0.43 -3.61 -15.13
N CYS A 177 0.64 -2.60 -14.27
CA CYS A 177 -0.16 -1.39 -14.29
C CYS A 177 0.01 -0.61 -15.60
N SER A 178 1.22 -0.47 -16.14
CA SER A 178 1.45 0.25 -17.40
C SER A 178 0.81 -0.42 -18.62
N GLU A 179 0.63 -1.74 -18.57
CA GLU A 179 -0.04 -2.53 -19.60
C GLU A 179 -1.57 -2.54 -19.43
N THR A 180 -2.09 -1.99 -18.33
CA THR A 180 -3.52 -1.92 -18.02
C THR A 180 -4.07 -0.53 -18.27
N ASP A 181 -5.09 -0.43 -19.12
CA ASP A 181 -5.81 0.82 -19.36
C ASP A 181 -6.32 1.45 -18.05
N ARG A 182 -6.18 2.78 -17.93
CA ARG A 182 -6.65 3.57 -16.78
C ARG A 182 -6.01 3.18 -15.44
N CYS A 183 -4.86 2.50 -15.48
CA CYS A 183 -4.06 2.26 -14.29
C CYS A 183 -2.95 3.32 -14.14
N SER A 184 -2.77 3.81 -12.93
CA SER A 184 -1.67 4.70 -12.55
C SER A 184 -1.02 4.19 -11.28
N THR A 185 0.25 4.52 -11.09
CA THR A 185 1.01 4.14 -9.90
C THR A 185 1.57 5.38 -9.21
N ASP A 186 1.88 5.23 -7.93
CA ASP A 186 2.46 6.28 -7.08
C ASP A 186 3.87 6.72 -7.49
N GLN A 187 4.52 6.00 -8.42
CA GLN A 187 5.91 6.23 -8.86
C GLN A 187 6.86 6.45 -7.66
N THR A 188 6.57 5.87 -6.49
CA THR A 188 7.18 6.33 -5.23
C THR A 188 8.70 6.26 -5.27
N GLY A 189 9.34 7.30 -4.76
CA GLY A 189 10.79 7.37 -4.63
C GLY A 189 11.34 8.79 -4.44
N GLN A 190 10.66 9.80 -4.98
CA GLN A 190 11.14 11.19 -4.92
C GLN A 190 10.27 12.06 -3.99
N GLY A 191 10.91 12.64 -2.97
CA GLY A 191 10.30 13.69 -2.12
C GLY A 191 9.38 13.22 -1.00
N TRP A 192 9.30 11.92 -0.70
CA TRP A 192 8.54 11.37 0.43
C TRP A 192 9.41 10.60 1.40
N THR A 193 9.18 10.82 2.70
CA THR A 193 9.73 9.98 3.77
C THR A 193 8.77 9.90 4.94
N MET A 194 8.74 8.73 5.56
CA MET A 194 8.13 8.52 6.84
C MET A 194 9.02 9.11 7.94
N ARG A 195 8.40 9.47 9.06
CA ARG A 195 9.02 9.86 10.32
C ARG A 195 8.73 8.74 11.32
N ARG A 196 9.58 8.63 12.34
CA ARG A 196 9.32 7.68 13.43
C ARG A 196 7.93 7.84 14.06
N SER A 197 7.49 9.09 14.23
CA SER A 197 6.19 9.45 14.79
C SER A 197 4.98 9.02 13.95
N ASP A 198 5.18 8.52 12.74
CA ASP A 198 4.09 8.02 11.89
C ASP A 198 3.83 6.53 12.07
N TYR A 199 4.79 5.80 12.65
CA TYR A 199 4.69 4.36 12.88
C TYR A 199 4.02 4.07 14.21
N SER A 200 3.29 2.97 14.25
CA SER A 200 2.78 2.38 15.47
C SER A 200 3.93 1.79 16.30
N ASP A 201 3.61 1.27 17.49
CA ASP A 201 4.59 0.66 18.38
C ASP A 201 5.20 -0.63 17.82
N ASP A 202 4.55 -1.28 16.85
CA ASP A 202 5.08 -2.45 16.14
C ASP A 202 6.14 -2.11 15.07
N LEU A 203 6.36 -0.82 14.80
CA LEU A 203 7.33 -0.30 13.82
C LEU A 203 7.12 -0.81 12.38
N ASN A 204 5.93 -1.35 12.10
CA ASN A 204 5.57 -1.89 10.80
C ASN A 204 4.34 -1.16 10.24
N HIS A 205 3.30 -1.03 11.06
CA HIS A 205 2.07 -0.36 10.66
C HIS A 205 2.09 1.14 10.95
N LEU A 206 1.26 1.88 10.22
CA LEU A 206 1.08 3.31 10.45
C LEU A 206 0.14 3.54 11.64
N ASN A 207 0.55 4.42 12.54
CA ASN A 207 -0.36 4.97 13.53
C ASN A 207 -1.31 6.00 12.89
N LEU A 208 -2.18 6.62 13.68
CA LEU A 208 -3.18 7.55 13.18
C LEU A 208 -2.57 8.75 12.41
N SER A 209 -1.48 9.32 12.93
CA SER A 209 -0.74 10.40 12.25
C SER A 209 -0.11 9.92 10.95
N GLY A 210 0.43 8.71 10.93
CA GLY A 210 0.98 8.09 9.72
C GLY A 210 -0.08 7.87 8.65
N GLN A 211 -1.25 7.36 9.02
CA GLN A 211 -2.40 7.21 8.11
C GLN A 211 -2.80 8.58 7.53
N ALA A 212 -2.87 9.62 8.36
CA ALA A 212 -3.24 10.97 7.93
C ALA A 212 -2.25 11.56 6.91
N ARG A 213 -0.96 11.44 7.23
CA ARG A 213 0.12 11.94 6.36
C ARG A 213 0.20 11.18 5.04
N TRP A 214 0.03 9.86 5.07
CA TRP A 214 0.00 9.07 3.85
C TRP A 214 -1.22 9.39 2.99
N ALA A 215 -2.39 9.60 3.59
CA ALA A 215 -3.59 10.04 2.89
C ALA A 215 -3.37 11.38 2.16
N GLU A 216 -2.73 12.35 2.81
CA GLU A 216 -2.37 13.64 2.20
C GLU A 216 -1.40 13.49 1.02
N TYR A 217 -0.38 12.65 1.17
CA TYR A 217 0.58 12.41 0.10
C TYR A 217 -0.07 11.75 -1.11
N VAL A 218 -0.82 10.67 -0.89
CA VAL A 218 -1.54 9.97 -1.97
C VAL A 218 -2.56 10.89 -2.62
N TRP A 219 -3.24 11.74 -1.86
CA TRP A 219 -4.15 12.75 -2.43
C TRP A 219 -3.44 13.65 -3.47
N GLY A 220 -2.25 14.15 -3.14
CA GLY A 220 -1.45 14.93 -4.09
C GLY A 220 -1.06 14.15 -5.35
N LEU A 221 -0.80 12.85 -5.23
CA LEU A 221 -0.53 11.98 -6.39
C LEU A 221 -1.77 11.76 -7.25
N LEU A 222 -2.93 11.53 -6.64
CA LEU A 222 -4.20 11.38 -7.35
C LEU A 222 -4.57 12.66 -8.13
N GLN A 223 -4.32 13.83 -7.54
CA GLN A 223 -4.50 15.11 -8.23
C GLN A 223 -3.57 15.25 -9.44
N LYS A 224 -2.28 14.93 -9.29
CA LYS A 224 -1.31 14.97 -10.39
C LYS A 224 -1.67 13.99 -11.51
N ALA A 225 -2.16 12.81 -11.15
CA ALA A 225 -2.63 11.79 -12.09
C ALA A 225 -4.02 12.09 -12.68
N LYS A 226 -4.67 13.21 -12.29
CA LYS A 226 -6.02 13.60 -12.73
C LYS A 226 -7.08 12.53 -12.44
N LEU A 227 -6.91 11.80 -11.33
CA LEU A 227 -7.83 10.77 -10.87
C LEU A 227 -8.89 11.30 -9.90
N VAL A 228 -8.69 12.51 -9.36
CA VAL A 228 -9.70 13.23 -8.60
C VAL A 228 -10.68 13.87 -9.60
N PRO A 229 -11.98 13.54 -9.57
CA PRO A 229 -12.96 14.15 -10.44
C PRO A 229 -13.04 15.66 -10.19
N ALA A 230 -13.21 16.45 -11.25
CA ALA A 230 -13.52 17.88 -11.12
C ALA A 230 -14.86 18.04 -10.37
N PRO A 231 -15.00 19.04 -9.47
CA PRO A 231 -16.22 19.28 -8.70
C PRO A 231 -17.49 19.42 -9.56
#